data_AF-A0A932GIK0-F1
#
_entry.id   AF-A0A932GIK0-F1
#
_cell.length_a   1.000
_cell.length_b   1.000
_cell.length_c   1.000
_cell.angle_alpha   90.00
_cell.angle_beta   90.00
_cell.angle_gamma   90.00
#
_symmetry.space_group_name_H-M   'P 1'
#
loop_
_entity.id
_entity.type
_entity.pdbx_description
1 polymer ?
#
loop_
_entity_poly.entity_id
_entity_poly.type
_entity_poly.pdbx_seq_one_letter_code
_entity_poly.pdbx_strand_id
1 'polypeptide(L)'
;MSRVLAIRGTEGEKEVDYSSLPLKEIQKKIKAHEKRYGSFVKFSKSYDCESSPPEDYLVLIDWECLINELKLRKGGGLSLVKGGKKKPR
;
A
#
# COMPACT_ATOMS: atom_id res chain seq x y z
N MET A 1 -7.06 -3.64 -6.92
CA MET A 1 -6.54 -2.25 -6.96
C MET A 1 -5.37 -2.22 -7.93
N SER A 2 -5.35 -1.26 -8.85
CA SER A 2 -4.20 -1.03 -9.73
C SER A 2 -2.96 -0.77 -8.88
N ARG A 3 -1.82 -1.36 -9.25
CA ARG A 3 -0.53 -1.28 -8.52
C ARG A 3 0.21 0.04 -8.73
N VAL A 4 -0.40 0.88 -9.56
CA VAL A 4 0.09 2.15 -10.06
C VAL A 4 -0.88 3.21 -9.57
N LEU A 5 -0.35 4.20 -8.87
CA LEU A 5 -1.13 5.28 -8.28
C LEU A 5 -0.61 6.59 -8.85
N ALA A 6 -1.44 7.20 -9.69
CA ALA A 6 -1.17 8.52 -10.23
C ALA A 6 -1.54 9.55 -9.16
N ILE A 7 -0.52 10.15 -8.54
CA ILE A 7 -0.71 11.25 -7.59
C ILE A 7 -0.58 12.55 -8.38
N ARG A 8 -1.68 13.27 -8.55
CA ARG A 8 -1.69 14.57 -9.23
C ARG A 8 -1.42 15.65 -8.19
N GLY A 9 -0.18 16.12 -8.12
CA GLY A 9 0.25 17.21 -7.24
C GLY A 9 0.32 18.55 -7.97
N THR A 10 0.62 19.62 -7.23
CA THR A 10 0.86 20.98 -7.77
C THR A 10 2.08 21.08 -8.70
N GLU A 11 2.99 20.10 -8.66
CA GLU A 11 4.16 19.99 -9.55
C GLU A 11 3.98 19.00 -10.72
N GLY A 12 2.80 18.39 -10.90
CA GLY A 12 2.49 17.48 -12.02
C GLY A 12 1.92 16.11 -11.59
N GLU A 13 1.56 15.29 -12.59
CA GLU A 13 1.15 13.90 -12.39
C GLU A 13 2.37 13.03 -12.08
N LYS A 14 2.46 12.54 -10.85
CA LYS A 14 3.50 11.62 -10.41
C LYS A 14 2.92 10.21 -10.32
N GLU A 15 3.25 9.40 -11.31
CA GLU A 15 2.85 8.00 -11.33
C GLU A 15 3.78 7.20 -10.40
N VAL A 16 3.23 6.67 -9.31
CA VAL A 16 3.96 5.83 -8.35
C VAL A 16 3.56 4.38 -8.58
N ASP A 17 4.46 3.61 -9.18
CA ASP A 17 4.33 2.16 -9.27
C ASP A 17 4.91 1.51 -8.01
N TYR A 18 4.05 1.00 -7.12
CA TYR A 18 4.50 0.36 -5.88
C TYR A 18 5.02 -1.07 -6.11
N SER A 19 4.74 -1.65 -7.29
CA SER A 19 5.16 -3.01 -7.64
C SER A 19 6.66 -3.11 -7.97
N SER A 20 7.23 -2.06 -8.55
CA SER A 20 8.66 -1.92 -8.86
C SER A 20 9.50 -1.54 -7.65
N LEU A 21 8.88 -1.07 -6.56
CA LEU A 21 9.62 -0.76 -5.33
C LEU A 21 10.19 -2.04 -4.69
N PRO A 22 11.47 -2.03 -4.26
CA PRO A 22 12.04 -3.15 -3.52
C PRO A 22 11.43 -3.24 -2.12
N LEU A 23 11.37 -4.44 -1.56
CA LEU A 23 10.77 -4.71 -0.25
C LEU A 23 11.37 -3.83 0.87
N LYS A 24 12.68 -3.57 0.81
CA LYS A 24 13.39 -2.70 1.76
C LYS A 24 12.87 -1.26 1.71
N GLU A 25 12.61 -0.73 0.52
CA GLU A 25 12.08 0.64 0.36
C GLU A 25 10.62 0.72 0.82
N ILE A 26 9.81 -0.31 0.55
CA ILE A 26 8.43 -0.39 1.07
C ILE A 26 8.45 -0.33 2.60
N GLN A 27 9.28 -1.15 3.25
CA GLN A 27 9.41 -1.16 4.71
C GLN A 27 9.93 0.17 5.26
N LYS A 28 10.89 0.79 4.58
CA LYS A 28 11.45 2.08 4.96
C LYS A 28 10.40 3.19 4.90
N LYS A 29 9.58 3.22 3.83
CA LYS A 29 8.48 4.18 3.70
C LYS A 29 7.40 3.98 4.77
N ILE A 30 6.99 2.73 5.02
CA ILE A 30 6.04 2.41 6.11
C ILE A 30 6.57 2.92 7.45
N LYS A 31 7.84 2.64 7.79
CA LYS A 31 8.44 3.14 9.03
C LYS A 31 8.53 4.65 9.10
N ALA A 32 8.76 5.32 7.96
CA ALA A 32 8.81 6.78 7.90
C ALA A 32 7.44 7.39 8.21
N HIS A 33 6.37 6.81 7.68
CA HIS A 33 5.00 7.19 8.01
C HIS A 33 4.69 6.88 9.48
N GLU A 34 5.10 5.71 9.97
CA GLU A 34 4.88 5.33 11.38
C GLU A 34 5.53 6.33 12.35
N LYS A 35 6.73 6.80 12.00
CA LYS A 35 7.47 7.77 12.80
C LYS A 35 6.79 9.16 12.81
N ARG A 36 6.16 9.55 11.71
CA ARG A 36 5.52 10.87 11.57
C ARG A 36 4.13 10.92 12.18
N TYR A 37 3.34 9.88 11.96
CA TYR A 37 1.89 9.89 12.22
C TYR A 37 1.46 8.85 13.27
N GLY A 38 2.39 8.05 13.80
CA GLY A 38 2.07 6.99 14.76
C GLY A 38 1.69 5.68 14.06
N SER A 39 0.70 4.94 14.55
CA SER A 39 0.30 3.70 13.87
C SER A 39 -0.70 3.98 12.75
N PHE A 40 -0.63 3.22 11.65
CA PHE A 40 -1.60 3.32 10.54
C PHE A 40 -3.04 3.26 11.02
N VAL A 41 -3.35 2.34 11.94
CA VAL A 41 -4.71 2.16 12.48
C VAL A 41 -5.18 3.38 13.29
N LYS A 42 -4.28 4.06 14.00
CA LYS A 42 -4.63 5.29 14.73
C LYS A 42 -4.84 6.43 13.75
N PHE A 43 -3.93 6.58 12.80
CA PHE A 43 -3.99 7.62 11.77
C PHE A 43 -5.27 7.49 10.91
N SER A 44 -5.61 6.28 10.45
CA SER A 44 -6.80 6.05 9.64
C SER A 44 -8.10 6.25 10.40
N LYS A 45 -8.10 6.04 11.73
CA LYS A 45 -9.25 6.31 12.60
C LYS A 45 -9.40 7.79 12.96
N SER A 46 -8.29 8.53 13.01
CA SER A 46 -8.30 9.96 13.30
C SER A 46 -8.51 10.83 12.07
N TYR A 47 -8.34 10.28 10.87
CA TYR A 47 -8.57 11.00 9.62
C TYR A 47 -10.07 11.28 9.44
N ASP A 48 -10.39 12.55 9.19
CA ASP A 48 -11.74 13.04 8.97
C ASP A 48 -11.78 13.82 7.66
N CYS A 49 -12.70 13.48 6.75
CA CYS A 49 -12.74 14.07 5.40
C CYS A 49 -13.08 15.57 5.40
N GLU A 50 -13.80 16.06 6.42
CA GLU A 50 -14.23 17.46 6.51
C GLU A 50 -13.21 18.32 7.26
N SER A 51 -12.48 17.73 8.21
CA SER A 51 -11.60 18.45 9.13
C SER A 51 -10.10 18.24 8.84
N SER A 52 -9.73 17.14 8.19
CA SER A 52 -8.33 16.83 7.89
C SER A 52 -7.87 17.48 6.59
N PRO A 53 -6.59 17.89 6.52
CA PRO A 53 -6.01 18.45 5.31
C PRO A 53 -6.00 17.40 4.17
N PRO A 54 -6.14 17.83 2.90
CA PRO A 54 -6.12 16.93 1.74
C PRO A 54 -4.80 16.15 1.61
N GLU A 55 -3.70 16.67 2.17
CA GLU A 55 -2.43 15.97 2.24
C GLU A 55 -2.52 14.68 3.08
N ASP A 56 -3.32 14.67 4.15
CA ASP A 56 -3.47 13.49 5.02
C ASP A 56 -4.19 12.36 4.28
N TYR A 57 -5.10 12.69 3.36
CA TYR A 57 -5.73 11.72 2.48
C TYR A 57 -4.72 11.02 1.57
N LEU A 58 -3.81 11.80 0.97
CA LEU A 58 -2.75 11.26 0.11
C LEU A 58 -1.79 10.37 0.90
N VAL A 59 -1.47 10.75 2.14
CA VAL A 59 -0.68 9.92 3.06
C VAL A 59 -1.41 8.61 3.37
N LEU A 60 -2.72 8.66 3.63
CA LEU A 60 -3.52 7.49 3.93
C LEU A 60 -3.54 6.50 2.75
N ILE A 61 -3.72 7.01 1.53
CA ILE A 61 -3.69 6.22 0.30
C ILE A 61 -2.30 5.61 0.05
N ASP A 62 -1.22 6.40 0.12
CA ASP A 62 0.15 5.91 -0.09
C ASP A 62 0.49 4.81 0.94
N TRP A 63 0.12 5.03 2.21
CA TRP A 63 0.41 4.08 3.28
C TRP A 63 -0.42 2.79 3.16
N GLU A 64 -1.69 2.89 2.79
CA GLU A 64 -2.53 1.71 2.51
C GLU A 64 -1.93 0.87 1.36
N CYS A 65 -1.47 1.53 0.29
CA CYS A 65 -0.86 0.86 -0.85
C CYS A 65 0.44 0.13 -0.48
N LEU A 66 1.30 0.77 0.33
CA LEU A 66 2.52 0.14 0.84
C LEU A 66 2.23 -1.08 1.71
N ILE A 67 1.23 -0.99 2.60
CA ILE A 67 0.82 -2.12 3.45
C ILE A 67 0.24 -3.25 2.60
N ASN A 68 -0.57 -2.93 1.60
CA ASN A 68 -1.18 -3.92 0.72
C ASN A 68 -0.11 -4.66 -0.10
N GLU A 69 0.85 -3.94 -0.68
CA GLU A 69 1.99 -4.54 -1.38
C GLU A 69 2.85 -5.40 -0.45
N LEU A 70 3.10 -4.95 0.78
CA LEU A 70 3.81 -5.74 1.78
C LEU A 70 3.05 -7.05 2.11
N LYS A 71 1.73 -6.98 2.27
CA LYS A 71 0.86 -8.14 2.51
C LYS A 71 0.81 -9.07 1.30
N LEU A 72 0.72 -8.55 0.09
CA LEU A 72 0.74 -9.35 -1.15
C LEU A 72 2.06 -10.09 -1.32
N ARG A 73 3.20 -9.44 -1.01
CA ARG A 73 4.52 -10.09 -1.08
C ARG A 73 4.74 -11.12 0.02
N LYS A 74 4.23 -10.86 1.23
CA LYS A 74 4.27 -11.83 2.34
C LYS A 74 3.28 -12.99 2.14
N GLY A 75 2.11 -12.72 1.59
CA GLY A 75 1.05 -13.67 1.30
C GLY A 75 1.26 -14.47 0.01
N GLY A 76 2.05 -13.94 -0.94
CA GLY A 76 2.51 -14.65 -2.13
C GLY A 76 3.49 -15.80 -1.84
N GLY A 77 3.96 -15.92 -0.59
CA GLY A 77 4.63 -17.11 -0.06
C GLY A 77 3.68 -18.27 0.26
N LEU A 78 2.36 -18.03 0.33
CA LEU A 78 1.37 -19.11 0.21
C LEU A 78 1.20 -19.40 -1.28
N SER A 79 2.25 -20.03 -1.81
CA SER A 79 2.25 -20.60 -3.14
C SER A 79 0.96 -21.38 -3.35
N LEU A 80 0.29 -21.04 -4.44
CA LEU A 80 -0.75 -21.81 -5.08
C LEU A 80 -0.12 -23.16 -5.51
N VAL A 81 0.16 -24.03 -4.53
CA VAL A 81 0.77 -25.33 -4.78
C VAL A 81 -0.31 -26.26 -5.32
N LYS A 82 -0.13 -26.52 -6.61
CA LYS A 82 -0.57 -27.68 -7.39
C LYS A 82 -2.06 -27.77 -7.72
N GLY A 83 -2.33 -27.41 -8.98
CA GLY A 83 -3.33 -28.11 -9.78
C GLY A 83 -3.18 -29.63 -9.63
N GLY A 84 -4.14 -30.24 -8.95
CA GLY A 84 -4.35 -31.68 -8.98
C GLY A 84 -5.23 -32.03 -10.18
N LYS A 85 -4.63 -32.43 -11.30
CA LYS A 85 -5.33 -33.28 -12.26
C LYS A 85 -5.74 -34.56 -11.52
N LYS A 86 -7.03 -34.82 -11.33
CA LYS A 86 -7.52 -36.19 -11.06
C LYS A 86 -8.78 -36.44 -11.87
N LYS A 87 -8.69 -37.46 -12.74
CA LYS A 87 -9.64 -37.86 -13.79
C LYS A 87 -11.02 -38.22 -13.20
N PRO A 88 -12.11 -38.02 -13.96
CA PRO A 88 -13.41 -38.58 -13.61
C PRO A 88 -13.36 -40.11 -13.74
N ARG A 89 -14.00 -40.81 -12.80
CA ARG A 89 -14.40 -42.21 -12.91
C ARG A 89 -15.86 -42.30 -12.53
#